data_AF-A0A1E4IYQ0-F1
#
_entry.id   AF-A0A1E4IYQ0-F1
#
_cell.length_a   1.000
_cell.length_b   1.000
_cell.length_c   1.000
_cell.angle_alpha   90.00
_cell.angle_beta   90.00
_cell.angle_gamma   90.00
#
_symmetry.space_group_name_H-M   'P 1'
#
loop_
_entity.id
_entity.type
_entity.pdbx_description
1 polymer ?
#
loop_
_entity_poly.entity_id
_entity_poly.type
_entity_poly.pdbx_seq_one_letter_code
_entity_poly.pdbx_strand_id
1 'polypeptide(L)'
;MKFDGAQVEFAAQVEDNLAALRILEQQSQVQQRAAASAHEAVVLTTNQYEAGTAAYTAVVTAQVTALTDEQSLLTTQGSRFAASVALVAALGGGWDGAMGSPAKDAH
;
A
#
# COMPACT_ATOMS: atom_id res chain seq x y z
N MET A 1 30.88 -18.59 -16.51
CA MET A 1 29.42 -18.48 -16.41
C MET A 1 29.06 -17.88 -15.05
N LYS A 2 28.76 -16.58 -14.95
CA LYS A 2 28.29 -15.95 -13.71
C LYS A 2 27.30 -14.79 -13.96
N PHE A 3 26.76 -14.67 -15.17
CA PHE A 3 25.93 -13.54 -15.61
C PHE A 3 24.42 -13.84 -15.65
N ASP A 4 23.99 -15.08 -15.40
CA ASP A 4 22.59 -15.48 -15.52
C ASP A 4 21.80 -15.27 -14.21
N GLY A 5 22.37 -15.64 -13.05
CA GLY A 5 21.67 -15.55 -11.76
C GLY A 5 21.28 -14.12 -11.34
N ALA A 6 22.16 -13.14 -11.57
CA ALA A 6 21.92 -11.75 -11.15
C ALA A 6 20.83 -11.04 -11.97
N GLN A 7 20.62 -11.43 -13.24
CA GLN A 7 19.56 -10.84 -14.07
C GLN A 7 18.19 -11.40 -13.73
N VAL A 8 18.10 -12.70 -13.44
CA VAL A 8 16.85 -13.34 -13.01
C VAL A 8 16.38 -12.79 -11.67
N GLU A 9 17.31 -12.54 -10.73
CA GLU A 9 16.99 -11.98 -9.42
C GLU A 9 16.47 -10.54 -9.51
N PHE A 10 17.06 -9.70 -10.38
CA PHE A 10 16.56 -8.35 -10.64
C PHE A 10 15.16 -8.35 -11.26
N ALA A 11 14.93 -9.17 -12.30
CA ALA A 11 13.64 -9.25 -12.97
C ALA A 11 12.54 -9.71 -11.99
N ALA A 12 12.85 -10.69 -11.14
CA ALA A 12 11.94 -11.16 -10.09
C ALA A 12 11.61 -10.06 -9.07
N GLN A 13 12.61 -9.28 -8.63
CA GLN A 13 12.41 -8.18 -7.68
C GLN A 13 11.50 -7.08 -8.26
N VAL A 14 11.65 -6.74 -9.55
CA VAL A 14 10.81 -5.75 -10.23
C VAL A 14 9.38 -6.26 -10.39
N GLU A 15 9.22 -7.53 -10.78
CA GLU A 15 7.91 -8.18 -10.95
C GLU A 15 7.15 -8.23 -9.62
N ASP A 16 7.81 -8.61 -8.52
CA ASP A 16 7.21 -8.66 -7.19
C ASP A 16 6.73 -7.28 -6.72
N ASN A 17 7.57 -6.25 -6.87
CA ASN A 17 7.19 -4.88 -6.51
C ASN A 17 6.02 -4.35 -7.37
N LEU A 18 5.99 -4.67 -8.66
CA LEU A 18 4.88 -4.28 -9.54
C LEU A 18 3.57 -5.01 -9.17
N ALA A 19 3.66 -6.30 -8.86
CA ALA A 19 2.53 -7.09 -8.38
C ALA A 19 1.99 -6.53 -7.04
N ALA A 20 2.88 -6.22 -6.10
CA ALA A 20 2.54 -5.59 -4.82
C ALA A 20 1.82 -4.25 -5.03
N LEU A 21 2.33 -3.37 -5.91
CA LEU A 21 1.69 -2.09 -6.21
C LEU A 21 0.27 -2.25 -6.74
N ARG A 22 0.04 -3.21 -7.63
CA ARG A 22 -1.29 -3.49 -8.21
C ARG A 22 -2.28 -4.02 -7.17
N ILE A 23 -1.84 -4.94 -6.32
CA ILE A 23 -2.68 -5.48 -5.23
C ILE A 23 -3.04 -4.37 -4.24
N LEU A 24 -2.07 -3.56 -3.85
CA LEU A 24 -2.27 -2.46 -2.90
C LEU A 24 -3.16 -1.36 -3.49
N GLU A 25 -3.12 -1.12 -4.81
CA GLU A 25 -4.06 -0.21 -5.47
C GLU A 25 -5.50 -0.71 -5.37
N GLN A 26 -5.75 -1.99 -5.65
CA GLN A 26 -7.08 -2.59 -5.52
C GLN A 26 -7.58 -2.53 -4.08
N GLN A 27 -6.71 -2.86 -3.11
CA GLN A 27 -7.02 -2.76 -1.69
C GLN A 27 -7.37 -1.32 -1.29
N SER A 28 -6.60 -0.33 -1.78
CA SER A 28 -6.84 1.08 -1.49
C SER A 28 -8.22 1.54 -1.99
N GLN A 29 -8.66 1.11 -3.17
CA GLN A 29 -9.99 1.44 -3.69
C GLN A 29 -11.12 0.85 -2.82
N VAL A 30 -10.94 -0.37 -2.31
CA VAL A 30 -11.92 -1.00 -1.41
C VAL A 30 -12.00 -0.24 -0.09
N GLN A 31 -10.85 0.09 0.50
CA GLN A 31 -10.79 0.83 1.78
C GLN A 31 -11.31 2.26 1.65
N GLN A 32 -11.11 2.93 0.51
CA GLN A 32 -11.72 4.24 0.24
C GLN A 32 -13.25 4.17 0.27
N ARG A 33 -13.83 3.13 -0.35
CA ARG A 33 -15.28 2.92 -0.30
C ARG A 33 -15.76 2.60 1.12
N ALA A 34 -15.01 1.80 1.87
CA ALA A 34 -15.32 1.48 3.26
C ALA A 34 -15.35 2.75 4.14
N ALA A 35 -14.29 3.57 4.08
CA ALA A 35 -14.20 4.82 4.82
C ALA A 35 -15.35 5.79 4.46
N ALA A 36 -15.70 5.92 3.17
CA ALA A 36 -16.83 6.72 2.74
C ALA A 36 -18.16 6.23 3.34
N SER A 37 -18.43 4.93 3.25
CA SER A 37 -19.63 4.32 3.85
C SER A 37 -19.67 4.48 5.37
N ALA A 38 -18.53 4.37 6.05
CA ALA A 38 -18.46 4.54 7.49
C ALA A 38 -18.73 6.00 7.91
N HIS A 39 -18.28 6.99 7.13
CA HIS A 39 -18.66 8.38 7.33
C HIS A 39 -20.16 8.61 7.16
N GLU A 40 -20.78 8.03 6.14
CA GLU A 40 -22.24 8.09 5.96
C GLU A 40 -22.97 7.46 7.15
N ALA A 41 -22.46 6.35 7.70
CA ALA A 41 -23.01 5.72 8.90
C ALA A 41 -22.90 6.64 10.14
N VAL A 42 -21.82 7.41 10.28
CA VAL A 42 -21.71 8.42 11.36
C VAL A 42 -22.80 9.48 11.22
N VAL A 43 -23.01 10.01 10.01
CA VAL A 43 -24.08 11.00 9.76
C VAL A 43 -25.45 10.41 10.09
N LEU A 44 -25.74 9.21 9.59
CA LEU A 44 -27.01 8.54 9.80
C LEU A 44 -27.29 8.27 11.28
N THR A 45 -26.33 7.70 11.99
CA THR A 45 -26.47 7.38 13.42
C THR A 45 -26.59 8.64 14.28
N THR A 46 -25.91 9.72 13.91
CA THR A 46 -26.03 11.02 14.57
C THR A 46 -27.46 11.57 14.42
N ASN A 47 -28.00 11.57 13.20
CA ASN A 47 -29.38 12.00 12.96
C ASN A 47 -30.40 11.15 13.73
N GLN A 48 -30.20 9.84 13.82
CA GLN A 48 -31.08 8.95 14.60
C GLN A 48 -30.98 9.22 16.11
N TYR A 49 -29.78 9.50 16.62
CA TYR A 49 -29.61 9.89 18.02
C TYR A 49 -30.32 11.22 18.32
N GLU A 50 -30.17 12.22 17.47
CA GLU A 50 -30.86 13.52 17.60
C GLU A 50 -32.38 13.39 17.50
N ALA A 51 -32.87 12.48 16.66
CA ALA A 51 -34.29 12.15 16.55
C ALA A 51 -34.81 11.26 17.72
N GLY A 52 -33.93 10.81 18.61
CA GLY A 52 -34.28 9.92 19.73
C GLY A 52 -34.61 8.48 19.32
N THR A 53 -34.25 8.07 18.08
CA THR A 53 -34.53 6.74 17.54
C THR A 53 -33.35 5.77 17.66
N ALA A 54 -32.16 6.27 18.01
CA ALA A 54 -30.98 5.46 18.33
C ALA A 54 -30.27 5.96 19.60
N ALA A 55 -29.54 5.06 20.26
CA ALA A 55 -28.70 5.41 21.39
C ALA A 55 -27.38 6.06 20.92
N TYR A 56 -26.80 6.93 21.75
CA TYR A 56 -25.50 7.56 21.45
C TYR A 56 -24.36 6.55 21.23
N THR A 57 -24.46 5.36 21.83
CA THR A 57 -23.50 4.27 21.60
C THR A 57 -23.45 3.82 20.14
N ALA A 58 -24.53 3.98 19.37
CA ALA A 58 -24.52 3.71 17.94
C ALA A 58 -23.64 4.72 17.17
N VAL A 59 -23.68 6.00 17.56
CA VAL A 59 -22.82 7.06 17.01
C VAL A 59 -21.35 6.75 17.28
N VAL A 60 -21.02 6.42 18.53
CA VAL A 60 -19.64 6.06 18.92
C VAL A 60 -19.16 4.83 18.15
N THR A 61 -20.00 3.82 17.97
CA THR A 61 -19.64 2.60 17.21
C THR A 61 -19.37 2.93 15.74
N ALA A 62 -20.20 3.79 15.12
CA ALA A 62 -19.98 4.24 13.75
C ALA A 62 -18.67 5.06 13.63
N GLN A 63 -18.37 5.93 14.59
CA GLN A 63 -17.14 6.72 14.61
C GLN A 63 -15.90 5.84 14.74
N VAL A 64 -15.93 4.82 15.61
CA VAL A 64 -14.83 3.85 15.74
C VAL A 64 -14.60 3.09 14.43
N THR A 65 -15.69 2.72 13.75
CA THR A 65 -15.61 2.05 12.43
C THR A 65 -14.96 2.98 11.40
N ALA A 66 -15.41 4.23 11.29
CA ALA A 66 -14.84 5.23 10.38
C ALA A 66 -13.33 5.44 10.63
N LEU A 67 -12.95 5.63 11.90
CA LEU A 67 -11.54 5.82 12.26
C LEU A 67 -10.69 4.58 11.94
N THR A 68 -11.24 3.38 12.08
CA THR A 68 -10.54 2.12 11.75
C THR A 68 -10.34 1.98 10.24
N ASP A 69 -11.35 2.34 9.45
CA ASP A 69 -11.28 2.30 7.99
C ASP A 69 -10.29 3.34 7.44
N GLU A 70 -10.29 4.55 8.01
CA GLU A 70 -9.30 5.60 7.69
C GLU A 70 -7.86 5.15 7.99
N GLN A 71 -7.61 4.56 9.16
CA GLN A 71 -6.28 4.04 9.53
C GLN A 71 -5.83 2.91 8.59
N SER A 72 -6.77 2.03 8.21
CA SER A 72 -6.49 0.94 7.26
C SER A 72 -6.11 1.51 5.88
N LEU A 73 -6.85 2.51 5.41
CA LEU A 73 -6.55 3.20 4.16
C LEU A 73 -5.18 3.89 4.18
N LEU A 74 -4.82 4.56 5.28
CA LEU A 74 -3.51 5.19 5.44
C LEU A 74 -2.38 4.15 5.46
N THR A 75 -2.59 3.01 6.11
CA THR A 75 -1.63 1.91 6.16
C THR A 75 -1.35 1.38 4.75
N THR A 76 -2.39 1.11 3.96
CA THR A 76 -2.23 0.65 2.58
C THR A 76 -1.55 1.70 1.70
N GLN A 77 -1.86 2.99 1.86
CA GLN A 77 -1.14 4.07 1.16
C GLN A 77 0.36 4.10 1.53
N GLY A 78 0.69 3.92 2.81
CA GLY A 78 2.07 3.79 3.27
C GLY A 78 2.80 2.62 2.61
N SER A 79 2.17 1.44 2.55
CA SER A 79 2.71 0.28 1.85
C SER A 79 2.92 0.53 0.35
N ARG A 80 2.02 1.27 -0.32
CA ARG A 80 2.19 1.64 -1.74
C ARG A 80 3.38 2.56 -1.95
N PHE A 81 3.57 3.52 -1.04
CA PHE A 81 4.73 4.40 -1.08
C PHE A 81 6.03 3.61 -0.89
N ALA A 82 6.07 2.71 0.09
CA ALA A 82 7.24 1.84 0.32
C ALA A 82 7.55 0.95 -0.90
N ALA A 83 6.55 0.32 -1.51
CA ALA A 83 6.71 -0.49 -2.71
C ALA A 83 7.19 0.35 -3.92
N SER A 84 6.73 1.60 -4.03
CA SER A 84 7.17 2.54 -5.08
C SER A 84 8.64 2.93 -4.89
N VAL A 85 9.06 3.21 -3.66
CA VAL A 85 10.47 3.49 -3.31
C VAL A 85 11.34 2.26 -3.59
N ALA A 86 10.88 1.06 -3.22
CA ALA A 86 11.59 -0.20 -3.49
C ALA A 86 11.76 -0.46 -4.99
N LEU A 87 10.73 -0.19 -5.80
CA LEU A 87 10.81 -0.28 -7.25
C LEU A 87 11.82 0.70 -7.84
N VAL A 88 11.80 1.96 -7.42
CA VAL A 88 12.79 2.98 -7.85
C VAL A 88 14.21 2.55 -7.44
N ALA A 89 14.39 2.04 -6.22
CA ALA A 89 15.67 1.55 -5.74
C ALA A 89 16.17 0.33 -6.53
N ALA A 90 15.28 -0.61 -6.87
CA ALA A 90 15.64 -1.74 -7.72
C ALA A 90 16.09 -1.26 -9.11
N LEU A 91 15.32 -0.37 -9.74
CA LEU A 91 15.63 0.18 -11.06
C LEU A 91 16.92 1.03 -11.08
N GLY A 92 17.23 1.75 -9.99
CA GLY A 92 18.45 2.57 -9.86
C GLY A 92 19.68 1.79 -9.38
N GLY A 93 19.50 0.82 -8.48
CA GLY A 93 20.55 -0.05 -7.94
C GLY A 93 20.90 -1.24 -8.85
N GLY A 94 20.02 -1.58 -9.81
CA GLY A 94 20.31 -2.52 -10.88
C GLY A 94 21.45 -2.07 -11.80
N TRP A 95 21.79 -0.77 -11.80
CA TRP A 95 22.95 -0.24 -12.52
C TRP A 95 24.28 -0.66 -11.86
N ASP A 96 24.35 -0.68 -10.53
CA ASP A 96 25.57 -1.07 -9.81
C ASP A 96 25.81 -2.59 -9.83
N GLY A 97 24.74 -3.40 -9.85
CA GLY A 97 24.83 -4.85 -10.03
C GLY A 97 25.20 -5.28 -11.46
N ALA A 98 24.89 -4.44 -12.46
CA ALA A 98 25.26 -4.68 -13.86
C ALA A 98 26.65 -4.10 -14.23
N MET A 99 27.19 -3.16 -13.46
CA MET A 99 28.46 -2.46 -13.78
C MET A 99 29.61 -2.63 -12.77
N GLY A 100 29.48 -3.56 -11.81
CA GLY A 100 30.55 -3.96 -10.88
C GLY A 100 31.63 -4.90 -11.44
N SER A 101 32.29 -4.48 -12.54
CA SER A 101 33.65 -4.84 -13.03
C SER A 101 33.99 -6.27 -13.50
N PRO A 102 34.06 -6.52 -14.82
CA PRO A 102 34.98 -7.47 -15.43
C PRO A 102 36.33 -6.80 -15.77
N ALA A 103 37.41 -7.37 -15.22
CA ALA A 103 38.81 -7.25 -15.61
C ALA A 103 39.51 -5.87 -15.50
N LYS A 104 40.45 -5.78 -14.56
CA LYS A 104 41.69 -5.02 -14.73
C LYS A 104 42.89 -5.96 -14.53
N ASP A 105 43.46 -6.38 -15.66
CA ASP A 105 44.88 -6.62 -15.98
C ASP A 105 45.68 -7.55 -15.01
N ALA A 106 46.10 -8.76 -15.40
CA ALA A 106 47.23 -9.01 -16.31
C ALA A 106 48.42 -8.08 -16.04
N HIS A 107 49.21 -8.38 -14.99
CA HIS A 107 50.67 -8.34 -14.97
C HIS A 107 51.21 -9.05 -13.72
#